data_AF-A0AAA9ZMG6-F1
#
_entry.id   AF-A0AAA9ZMG6-F1
#
_cell.length_a   1.000
_cell.length_b   1.000
_cell.length_c   1.000
_cell.angle_alpha   90.00
_cell.angle_beta   90.00
_cell.angle_gamma   90.00
#
_symmetry.space_group_name_H-M   'P 1'
#
loop_
_entity.id
_entity.type
_entity.pdbx_description
1 polymer ?
#
loop_
_entity_poly.entity_id
_entity_poly.type
_entity_poly.pdbx_seq_one_letter_code
_entity_poly.pdbx_strand_id
1 'polypeptide(L)'
;MNSPDEIVEEEVVVETLGTDDLETLNLLKTFGLSDDTVGVFLDNGYTVDLLKIIERKEVEELIPQPFLAERTKCIYGINEWRKGLTSAKGRAIIEKHKTAKYLTRFDKRVITQIVVDGFKDRFSKLTSSELQNRAVELHSLFPSEPQETWYQPTWTTDNAGRKVRLRKLPKGTLRDRNINYKEERLAVQDASQVGAIDTERPGSSNDLTQADSTEYQCTKKWITHNQDDWEEVKIKWKQTTKIRLIELFGEENRNTASILSEYPVLRHHQAYQLIQIDFQQRFPEKEKLLFDRWETFVGKVLPVLEAEVTDTAGKALLSCLKDDDISDDGRGLITIWLLHHIMPSPILRTPGKPRWKPSFVESRESVAILVKDLSELQSTLAKILKTTRERGVELAPFIVAHGEDPKNPSAFSVWNNVTSYKLPSFQKALDVCLKIYKSYGIAFPRQSLSVWHLLANLMFDFEVPREQINVVALCSSLRTSVQQPKQES
;
A
#
# COMPACT_ATOMS: atom_id res chain seq x y z
N MET A 1 -60.02 -65.35 -50.14
CA MET A 1 -59.17 -64.27 -50.66
C MET A 1 -59.31 -63.11 -49.69
N ASN A 2 -58.38 -63.00 -48.73
CA ASN A 2 -58.24 -61.82 -47.89
C ASN A 2 -57.09 -61.01 -48.49
N SER A 3 -57.38 -59.79 -48.95
CA SER A 3 -56.34 -58.79 -49.23
C SER A 3 -56.03 -58.00 -47.96
N PRO A 4 -54.77 -57.66 -47.67
CA PRO A 4 -54.38 -57.03 -46.41
C PRO A 4 -54.53 -55.50 -46.47
N ASP A 5 -54.87 -54.92 -45.32
CA ASP A 5 -54.86 -53.48 -45.06
C ASP A 5 -53.45 -52.90 -45.27
N GLU A 6 -53.39 -51.81 -46.03
CA GLU A 6 -52.19 -51.04 -46.33
C GLU A 6 -51.94 -50.06 -45.16
N ILE A 7 -50.90 -50.34 -44.37
CA ILE A 7 -50.42 -49.46 -43.30
C ILE A 7 -49.60 -48.36 -43.97
N VAL A 8 -50.07 -47.11 -43.86
CA VAL A 8 -49.29 -45.93 -44.26
C VAL A 8 -48.26 -45.66 -43.16
N GLU A 9 -46.99 -46.00 -43.43
CA GLU A 9 -45.86 -45.58 -42.61
C GLU A 9 -45.56 -44.10 -42.91
N GLU A 10 -45.77 -43.24 -41.90
CA GLU A 10 -45.30 -41.85 -41.91
C GLU A 10 -43.77 -41.86 -41.78
N GLU A 11 -43.06 -41.59 -42.87
CA GLU A 11 -41.61 -41.36 -42.88
C GLU A 11 -41.28 -40.10 -42.04
N VAL A 12 -40.84 -40.29 -40.80
CA VAL A 12 -40.23 -39.22 -39.99
C VAL A 12 -38.82 -38.98 -40.53
N VAL A 13 -38.67 -37.95 -41.38
CA VAL A 13 -37.36 -37.47 -41.83
C VAL A 13 -36.63 -36.85 -40.65
N VAL A 14 -35.67 -37.57 -40.06
CA VAL A 14 -34.77 -37.03 -39.05
C VAL A 14 -33.67 -36.24 -39.76
N GLU A 15 -33.83 -34.91 -39.83
CA GLU A 15 -32.75 -34.03 -40.27
C GLU A 15 -31.55 -34.16 -39.32
N THR A 16 -30.41 -34.57 -39.86
CA THR A 16 -29.15 -34.63 -39.12
C THR A 16 -28.64 -33.20 -38.91
N LEU A 17 -28.70 -32.71 -37.67
CA LEU A 17 -28.14 -31.41 -37.27
C LEU A 17 -26.65 -31.33 -37.63
N GLY A 18 -26.19 -30.16 -38.11
CA GLY A 18 -24.78 -29.89 -38.33
C GLY A 18 -23.97 -29.99 -37.02
N THR A 19 -22.66 -30.18 -37.13
CA THR A 19 -21.77 -30.27 -35.96
C THR A 19 -21.85 -29.02 -35.08
N ASP A 20 -21.95 -27.84 -35.69
CA ASP A 20 -21.98 -26.55 -35.00
C ASP A 20 -23.33 -26.30 -34.31
N ASP A 21 -24.42 -26.78 -34.91
CA ASP A 21 -25.77 -26.73 -34.33
C ASP A 21 -25.88 -27.67 -33.13
N LEU A 22 -25.25 -28.85 -33.21
CA LEU A 22 -25.20 -29.82 -32.11
C LEU A 22 -24.42 -29.28 -30.90
N GLU A 23 -23.29 -28.60 -31.13
CA GLU A 23 -22.51 -27.95 -30.07
C GLU A 23 -23.30 -26.82 -29.38
N THR A 24 -23.97 -25.99 -30.19
CA THR A 24 -24.80 -24.88 -29.71
C THR A 24 -26.01 -25.39 -28.92
N LEU A 25 -26.69 -26.42 -29.42
CA LEU A 25 -27.80 -27.09 -28.76
C LEU A 25 -27.38 -27.64 -27.40
N ASN A 26 -26.27 -28.38 -27.35
CA ASN A 26 -25.76 -28.96 -26.10
C ASN A 26 -25.45 -27.87 -25.08
N LEU A 27 -24.81 -26.78 -25.50
CA LEU A 27 -24.52 -25.64 -24.64
C LEU A 27 -25.80 -24.98 -24.09
N LEU A 28 -26.75 -24.61 -24.95
CA LEU A 28 -27.96 -23.92 -24.53
C LEU A 28 -28.85 -24.78 -23.63
N LYS A 29 -28.88 -26.11 -23.82
CA LYS A 29 -29.57 -27.04 -22.91
C LYS A 29 -28.99 -27.05 -21.51
N THR A 30 -27.68 -26.81 -21.33
CA THR A 30 -27.08 -26.70 -19.99
C THR A 30 -27.61 -25.50 -19.19
N PHE A 31 -28.21 -24.51 -19.86
CA PHE A 31 -28.81 -23.35 -19.21
C PHE A 31 -30.24 -23.61 -18.70
N GLY A 32 -30.79 -24.80 -18.96
CA GLY A 32 -32.14 -25.18 -18.56
C GLY A 32 -33.23 -24.47 -19.36
N LEU A 33 -32.93 -24.15 -20.63
CA LEU A 33 -33.87 -23.56 -21.59
C LEU A 33 -34.78 -24.63 -22.19
N SER A 34 -36.00 -24.24 -22.57
CA SER A 34 -36.92 -25.10 -23.31
C SER A 34 -36.40 -25.39 -24.72
N ASP A 35 -36.79 -26.54 -25.29
CA ASP A 35 -36.41 -26.91 -26.66
C ASP A 35 -36.88 -25.86 -27.68
N ASP A 36 -38.05 -25.26 -27.49
CA ASP A 36 -38.55 -24.16 -28.33
C ASP A 36 -37.61 -22.94 -28.28
N THR A 37 -37.12 -22.58 -27.08
CA THR A 37 -36.21 -21.44 -26.92
C THR A 37 -34.85 -21.74 -27.56
N VAL A 38 -34.35 -22.97 -27.42
CA VAL A 38 -33.11 -23.41 -28.08
C VAL A 38 -33.26 -23.38 -29.59
N GLY A 39 -34.41 -23.84 -30.12
CA GLY A 39 -34.75 -23.81 -31.54
C GLY A 39 -34.64 -22.39 -32.13
N VAL A 40 -35.11 -21.36 -31.42
CA VAL A 40 -34.99 -19.97 -31.87
C VAL A 40 -33.54 -19.55 -32.11
N PHE A 41 -32.58 -19.99 -31.29
CA PHE A 41 -31.17 -19.65 -31.53
C PHE A 41 -30.61 -20.37 -32.76
N LEU A 42 -30.97 -21.64 -32.96
CA LEU A 42 -30.53 -22.45 -34.11
C LEU A 42 -31.14 -21.92 -35.42
N ASP A 43 -32.44 -21.60 -35.42
CA ASP A 43 -33.16 -21.05 -36.58
C ASP A 43 -32.62 -19.68 -37.01
N ASN A 44 -32.07 -18.91 -36.05
CA ASN A 44 -31.40 -17.64 -36.31
C ASN A 44 -29.88 -17.80 -36.58
N GLY A 45 -29.39 -19.03 -36.70
CA GLY A 45 -28.01 -19.35 -37.09
C GLY A 45 -26.96 -19.03 -36.01
N TYR A 46 -27.35 -18.97 -34.73
CA TYR A 46 -26.39 -18.73 -33.65
C TYR A 46 -25.54 -19.97 -33.41
N THR A 47 -24.23 -19.84 -33.65
CA THR A 47 -23.23 -20.84 -33.27
C THR A 47 -22.67 -20.54 -31.87
N VAL A 48 -21.94 -21.49 -31.28
CA VAL A 48 -21.18 -21.27 -30.02
C VAL A 48 -20.29 -20.02 -30.11
N ASP A 49 -19.69 -19.72 -31.27
CA ASP A 49 -18.88 -18.53 -31.48
C ASP A 49 -19.70 -17.24 -31.47
N LEU A 50 -20.88 -17.24 -32.09
CA LEU A 50 -21.81 -16.11 -32.01
C LEU A 50 -22.36 -15.93 -30.58
N LEU A 51 -22.60 -17.02 -29.85
CA LEU A 51 -22.98 -16.99 -28.43
C LEU A 51 -21.86 -16.44 -27.52
N LYS A 52 -20.59 -16.39 -27.96
CA LYS A 52 -19.52 -15.69 -27.21
C LYS A 52 -19.66 -14.19 -27.26
N ILE A 53 -20.23 -13.65 -28.34
CA ILE A 53 -20.32 -12.21 -28.60
C ILE A 53 -21.74 -11.65 -28.53
N ILE A 54 -22.77 -12.51 -28.48
CA ILE A 54 -24.18 -12.09 -28.40
C ILE A 54 -24.44 -11.14 -27.23
N GLU A 55 -25.16 -10.06 -27.52
CA GLU A 55 -25.53 -9.01 -26.58
C GLU A 55 -26.89 -9.27 -25.95
N ARG A 56 -27.13 -8.63 -24.79
CA ARG A 56 -28.40 -8.78 -24.07
C ARG A 56 -29.60 -8.34 -24.90
N LYS A 57 -29.45 -7.29 -25.72
CA LYS A 57 -30.52 -6.79 -26.58
C LYS A 57 -30.92 -7.82 -27.63
N GLU A 58 -29.94 -8.52 -28.21
CA GLU A 58 -30.19 -9.62 -29.15
C GLU A 58 -30.91 -10.79 -28.45
N VAL A 59 -30.49 -11.15 -27.23
CA VAL A 59 -31.21 -12.17 -26.42
C VAL A 59 -32.64 -11.73 -26.08
N GLU A 60 -32.87 -10.44 -25.87
CA GLU A 60 -34.20 -9.87 -25.60
C GLU A 60 -35.09 -9.83 -26.84
N GLU A 61 -34.49 -9.71 -28.03
CA GLU A 61 -35.17 -9.80 -29.34
C GLU A 61 -35.51 -11.26 -29.69
N LEU A 62 -34.59 -12.20 -29.41
CA LEU A 62 -34.82 -13.64 -29.60
C LEU A 62 -35.82 -14.22 -28.60
N ILE A 63 -35.86 -13.68 -27.38
CA ILE A 63 -36.77 -14.13 -26.31
C ILE A 63 -37.63 -12.95 -25.85
N PRO A 64 -38.64 -12.52 -26.64
CA PRO A 64 -39.50 -11.38 -26.31
C PRO A 64 -40.47 -11.66 -25.15
N GLN A 65 -41.21 -10.64 -24.69
CA GLN A 65 -42.26 -10.85 -23.67
C GLN A 65 -43.34 -11.80 -24.21
N PRO A 66 -43.94 -12.68 -23.38
CA PRO A 66 -43.88 -12.73 -21.90
C PRO A 66 -42.82 -13.70 -21.30
N PHE A 67 -41.86 -14.21 -22.07
CA PHE A 67 -40.93 -15.28 -21.66
C PHE A 67 -39.77 -14.83 -20.75
N LEU A 68 -40.08 -14.09 -19.68
CA LEU A 68 -39.09 -13.47 -18.78
C LEU A 68 -38.22 -14.50 -18.05
N ALA A 69 -38.79 -15.66 -17.68
CA ALA A 69 -38.07 -16.72 -16.98
C ALA A 69 -36.98 -17.35 -17.86
N GLU A 70 -37.33 -17.74 -19.09
CA GLU A 70 -36.39 -18.31 -20.07
C GLU A 70 -35.31 -17.30 -20.44
N ARG A 71 -35.68 -16.03 -20.65
CA ARG A 71 -34.73 -14.94 -20.85
C ARG A 71 -33.73 -14.82 -19.70
N THR A 72 -34.21 -14.91 -18.45
CA THR A 72 -33.35 -14.80 -17.27
C THR A 72 -32.38 -15.99 -17.18
N LYS A 73 -32.85 -17.21 -17.45
CA LYS A 73 -32.01 -18.42 -17.51
C LYS A 73 -30.95 -18.32 -18.60
N CYS A 74 -31.33 -17.88 -19.80
CA CYS A 74 -30.42 -17.74 -20.94
C CYS A 74 -29.30 -16.74 -20.62
N ILE A 75 -29.66 -15.55 -20.14
CA ILE A 75 -28.71 -14.51 -19.74
C ILE A 75 -27.79 -15.03 -18.63
N TYR A 76 -28.33 -15.69 -17.61
CA TYR A 76 -27.54 -16.22 -16.50
C TYR A 76 -26.56 -17.33 -16.97
N GLY A 77 -27.05 -18.29 -17.74
CA GLY A 77 -26.27 -19.42 -18.26
C GLY A 77 -25.13 -18.98 -19.18
N ILE A 78 -25.40 -18.06 -20.12
CA ILE A 78 -24.37 -17.45 -20.97
C ILE A 78 -23.29 -16.76 -20.12
N ASN A 79 -23.68 -16.08 -19.04
CA ASN A 79 -22.73 -15.40 -18.16
C ASN A 79 -21.86 -16.38 -17.36
N GLU A 80 -22.44 -17.44 -16.79
CA GLU A 80 -21.67 -18.48 -16.08
C GLU A 80 -20.73 -19.23 -17.02
N TRP A 81 -21.21 -19.59 -18.21
CA TRP A 81 -20.39 -20.22 -19.24
C TRP A 81 -19.21 -19.33 -19.66
N ARG A 82 -19.46 -18.02 -19.86
CA ARG A 82 -18.42 -17.04 -20.17
C ARG A 82 -17.46 -16.80 -19.00
N LYS A 83 -17.87 -16.98 -17.74
CA LYS A 83 -16.97 -16.91 -16.57
C LYS A 83 -15.92 -18.03 -16.60
N GLY A 84 -16.25 -19.21 -17.13
CA GLY A 84 -15.29 -20.30 -17.35
C GLY A 84 -14.13 -19.93 -18.30
N LEU A 85 -14.33 -18.93 -19.17
CA LEU A 85 -13.35 -18.42 -20.14
C LEU A 85 -12.47 -17.27 -19.61
N THR A 86 -12.18 -17.25 -18.29
CA THR A 86 -11.26 -16.28 -17.64
C THR A 86 -10.06 -15.90 -18.54
N SER A 87 -9.96 -14.62 -18.88
CA SER A 87 -8.95 -14.06 -19.81
C SER A 87 -7.58 -14.70 -19.64
N ALA A 88 -6.92 -15.09 -20.73
CA ALA A 88 -5.55 -15.63 -20.71
C ALA A 88 -4.59 -14.73 -19.90
N LYS A 89 -4.78 -13.41 -19.96
CA LYS A 89 -4.03 -12.42 -19.17
C LYS A 89 -4.32 -12.53 -17.66
N GLY A 90 -5.58 -12.75 -17.27
CA GLY A 90 -5.98 -12.97 -15.88
C GLY A 90 -5.37 -14.24 -15.29
N ARG A 91 -5.41 -15.35 -16.05
CA ARG A 91 -4.79 -16.64 -15.64
C ARG A 91 -3.27 -16.51 -15.47
N ALA A 92 -2.61 -15.83 -16.41
CA ALA A 92 -1.17 -15.56 -16.31
C ALA A 92 -0.81 -14.75 -15.05
N ILE A 93 -1.61 -13.75 -14.69
CA ILE A 93 -1.37 -12.95 -13.47
C ILE A 93 -1.59 -13.77 -12.19
N ILE A 94 -2.61 -14.63 -12.15
CA ILE A 94 -2.84 -15.54 -11.02
C ILE A 94 -1.63 -16.47 -10.85
N GLU A 95 -1.13 -17.06 -11.93
CA GLU A 95 0.03 -17.95 -11.86
C GLU A 95 1.31 -17.21 -11.44
N LYS A 96 1.53 -16.01 -11.98
CA LYS A 96 2.62 -15.12 -11.56
C LYS A 96 2.53 -14.77 -10.07
N HIS A 97 1.33 -14.54 -9.54
CA HIS A 97 1.16 -14.22 -8.13
C HIS A 97 1.43 -15.41 -7.21
N LYS A 98 1.10 -16.64 -7.64
CA LYS A 98 1.41 -17.84 -6.85
C LYS A 98 2.91 -17.94 -6.53
N THR A 99 3.77 -17.56 -7.48
CA THR A 99 5.23 -17.59 -7.34
C THR A 99 5.78 -16.33 -6.67
N ALA A 100 5.45 -15.14 -7.18
CA ALA A 100 6.04 -13.88 -6.72
C ALA A 100 5.39 -13.31 -5.43
N LYS A 101 4.16 -13.72 -5.11
CA LYS A 101 3.32 -13.20 -4.00
C LYS A 101 3.14 -11.67 -3.99
N TYR A 102 3.48 -11.00 -5.09
CA TYR A 102 3.39 -9.57 -5.29
C TYR A 102 2.65 -9.28 -6.59
N LEU A 103 1.71 -8.34 -6.56
CA LEU A 103 1.08 -7.81 -7.78
C LEU A 103 1.65 -6.44 -8.11
N THR A 104 2.12 -6.28 -9.35
CA THR A 104 2.58 -4.98 -9.83
C THR A 104 1.41 -4.02 -10.06
N ARG A 105 1.67 -2.71 -10.15
CA ARG A 105 0.69 -1.71 -10.61
C ARG A 105 0.09 -2.07 -11.96
N PHE A 106 0.90 -2.65 -12.86
CA PHE A 106 0.45 -3.14 -14.15
C PHE A 106 -0.54 -4.31 -13.99
N ASP A 107 -0.18 -5.32 -13.18
CA ASP A 107 -1.04 -6.48 -12.93
C ASP A 107 -2.39 -6.05 -12.32
N LYS A 108 -2.36 -5.17 -11.30
CA LYS A 108 -3.57 -4.62 -10.67
C LYS A 108 -4.45 -3.87 -11.67
N ARG A 109 -3.84 -3.10 -12.58
CA ARG A 109 -4.57 -2.39 -13.65
C ARG A 109 -5.23 -3.38 -14.61
N VAL A 110 -4.52 -4.42 -15.03
CA VAL A 110 -5.06 -5.44 -15.94
C VAL A 110 -6.19 -6.23 -15.28
N ILE A 111 -6.03 -6.66 -14.02
CA ILE A 111 -7.10 -7.32 -13.26
C ILE A 111 -8.32 -6.41 -13.13
N THR A 112 -8.10 -5.15 -12.72
CA THR A 112 -9.17 -4.15 -12.58
C THR A 112 -9.89 -3.95 -13.91
N GLN A 113 -9.17 -3.95 -15.02
CA GLN A 113 -9.73 -3.84 -16.36
C GLN A 113 -10.57 -5.07 -16.71
N ILE A 114 -10.04 -6.29 -16.52
CA ILE A 114 -10.77 -7.55 -16.75
C ILE A 114 -12.08 -7.57 -15.95
N VAL A 115 -12.02 -7.17 -14.68
CA VAL A 115 -13.18 -7.20 -13.77
C VAL A 115 -14.17 -6.08 -14.08
N VAL A 116 -13.74 -4.85 -14.38
CA VAL A 116 -14.69 -3.74 -14.60
C VAL A 116 -15.20 -3.71 -16.02
N ASP A 117 -14.34 -3.88 -17.04
CA ASP A 117 -14.72 -3.80 -18.45
C ASP A 117 -15.61 -5.00 -18.81
N GLY A 118 -15.27 -6.19 -18.32
CA GLY A 118 -16.11 -7.38 -18.49
C GLY A 118 -17.53 -7.25 -17.91
N PHE A 119 -17.80 -6.29 -17.04
CA PHE A 119 -19.13 -5.99 -16.53
C PHE A 119 -19.77 -4.76 -17.19
N LYS A 120 -18.97 -3.71 -17.45
CA LYS A 120 -19.46 -2.46 -18.03
C LYS A 120 -19.85 -2.58 -19.48
N ASP A 121 -19.12 -3.37 -20.27
CA ASP A 121 -19.45 -3.67 -21.65
C ASP A 121 -20.80 -4.41 -21.77
N ARG A 122 -21.39 -4.87 -20.64
CA ARG A 122 -22.57 -5.74 -20.62
C ARG A 122 -23.76 -5.26 -19.76
N PHE A 123 -23.56 -4.44 -18.72
CA PHE A 123 -24.61 -4.16 -17.71
C PHE A 123 -24.67 -2.74 -17.09
N SER A 124 -23.89 -1.76 -17.59
CA SER A 124 -23.71 -0.41 -16.99
C SER A 124 -22.78 -0.35 -15.75
N LYS A 125 -22.74 0.78 -15.01
CA LYS A 125 -21.82 1.00 -13.88
C LYS A 125 -22.13 0.04 -12.72
N LEU A 126 -21.11 -0.65 -12.22
CA LEU A 126 -21.22 -1.50 -11.02
C LEU A 126 -21.68 -0.68 -9.81
N THR A 127 -22.58 -1.25 -9.02
CA THR A 127 -23.03 -0.72 -7.73
C THR A 127 -21.97 -0.88 -6.65
N SER A 128 -22.14 -0.18 -5.52
CA SER A 128 -21.21 -0.29 -4.38
C SER A 128 -21.16 -1.70 -3.79
N SER A 129 -22.28 -2.42 -3.77
CA SER A 129 -22.34 -3.81 -3.26
C SER A 129 -21.59 -4.76 -4.20
N GLU A 130 -21.72 -4.59 -5.51
CA GLU A 130 -21.02 -5.43 -6.48
C GLU A 130 -19.51 -5.19 -6.42
N LEU A 131 -19.07 -3.93 -6.34
CA LEU A 131 -17.65 -3.60 -6.13
C LEU A 131 -17.09 -4.22 -4.85
N GLN A 132 -17.88 -4.22 -3.78
CA GLN A 132 -17.51 -4.85 -2.50
C GLN A 132 -17.35 -6.37 -2.65
N ASN A 133 -18.31 -7.04 -3.31
CA ASN A 133 -18.23 -8.49 -3.56
C ASN A 133 -17.02 -8.84 -4.42
N ARG A 134 -16.74 -8.06 -5.47
CA ARG A 134 -15.55 -8.27 -6.31
C ARG A 134 -14.25 -8.06 -5.54
N ALA A 135 -14.20 -7.10 -4.63
CA ALA A 135 -13.02 -6.89 -3.79
C ALA A 135 -12.76 -8.07 -2.84
N VAL A 136 -13.82 -8.69 -2.30
CA VAL A 136 -13.71 -9.92 -1.50
C VAL A 136 -13.17 -11.07 -2.34
N GLU A 137 -13.74 -11.30 -3.53
CA GLU A 137 -13.26 -12.32 -4.47
C GLU A 137 -11.78 -12.11 -4.83
N LEU A 138 -11.38 -10.87 -5.16
CA LEU A 138 -10.00 -10.54 -5.49
C LEU A 138 -9.05 -10.67 -4.29
N HIS A 139 -9.49 -10.36 -3.07
CA HIS A 139 -8.70 -10.60 -1.86
C HIS A 139 -8.48 -12.10 -1.64
N SER A 140 -9.50 -12.94 -1.88
CA SER A 140 -9.35 -14.39 -1.82
C SER A 140 -8.36 -14.92 -2.87
N LEU A 141 -8.30 -14.32 -4.06
CA LEU A 141 -7.35 -14.69 -5.10
C LEU A 141 -5.94 -14.16 -4.84
N PHE A 142 -5.83 -12.98 -4.22
CA PHE A 142 -4.58 -12.29 -3.96
C PHE A 142 -4.45 -11.90 -2.47
N PRO A 143 -4.17 -12.85 -1.57
CA PRO A 143 -4.19 -12.60 -0.12
C PRO A 143 -3.19 -11.54 0.37
N SER A 144 -2.11 -11.29 -0.38
CA SER A 144 -1.14 -10.23 -0.07
C SER A 144 -1.65 -8.81 -0.39
N GLU A 145 -2.75 -8.69 -1.11
CA GLU A 145 -3.42 -7.43 -1.39
C GLU A 145 -4.62 -7.23 -0.45
N PRO A 146 -4.61 -6.17 0.38
CA PRO A 146 -5.75 -5.80 1.20
C PRO A 146 -6.99 -5.59 0.33
N GLN A 147 -8.14 -6.01 0.84
CA GLN A 147 -9.42 -5.82 0.16
C GLN A 147 -9.65 -4.35 -0.23
N GLU A 148 -9.22 -3.42 0.63
CA GLU A 148 -9.36 -1.97 0.45
C GLU A 148 -8.54 -1.42 -0.73
N THR A 149 -7.54 -2.17 -1.22
CA THR A 149 -6.84 -1.84 -2.47
C THR A 149 -7.81 -1.89 -3.64
N TRP A 150 -8.69 -2.89 -3.67
CA TRP A 150 -9.65 -3.13 -4.73
C TRP A 150 -10.91 -2.26 -4.57
N TYR A 151 -11.50 -2.26 -3.38
CA TYR A 151 -12.63 -1.40 -3.04
C TYR A 151 -12.73 -1.15 -1.52
N GLN A 152 -12.95 0.11 -1.14
CA GLN A 152 -13.21 0.53 0.23
C GLN A 152 -14.48 1.41 0.26
N PRO A 153 -15.52 1.02 1.01
CA PRO A 153 -16.75 1.81 1.15
C PRO A 153 -16.55 3.04 2.05
N THR A 154 -17.56 3.89 2.12
CA THR A 154 -17.58 5.07 3.00
C THR A 154 -17.92 4.74 4.45
N TRP A 155 -18.65 3.65 4.66
CA TRP A 155 -19.14 3.20 5.95
C TRP A 155 -18.85 1.71 6.13
N THR A 156 -18.62 1.31 7.37
CA THR A 156 -18.57 -0.10 7.79
C THR A 156 -19.46 -0.31 8.99
N THR A 157 -19.63 -1.56 9.42
CA THR A 157 -20.29 -1.91 10.69
C THR A 157 -19.21 -2.29 11.71
N ASP A 158 -19.34 -1.80 12.94
CA ASP A 158 -18.50 -2.25 14.05
C ASP A 158 -18.96 -3.62 14.58
N ASN A 159 -18.21 -4.18 15.53
CA ASN A 159 -18.54 -5.47 16.16
C ASN A 159 -19.90 -5.46 16.90
N ALA A 160 -20.47 -4.28 17.14
CA ALA A 160 -21.78 -4.08 17.75
C ALA A 160 -22.88 -3.75 16.71
N GLY A 161 -22.58 -3.87 15.40
CA GLY A 161 -23.51 -3.62 14.31
C GLY A 161 -23.77 -2.14 13.99
N ARG A 162 -23.05 -1.20 14.61
CA ARG A 162 -23.21 0.24 14.40
C ARG A 162 -22.46 0.70 13.17
N LYS A 163 -23.06 1.62 12.41
CA LYS A 163 -22.41 2.22 11.23
C LYS A 163 -21.30 3.18 11.66
N VAL A 164 -20.07 2.84 11.30
CA VAL A 164 -18.88 3.67 11.51
C VAL A 164 -18.44 4.27 10.19
N ARG A 165 -18.24 5.59 10.18
CA ARG A 165 -17.75 6.30 8.99
C ARG A 165 -16.26 6.06 8.83
N LEU A 166 -15.87 5.44 7.73
CA LEU A 166 -14.46 5.27 7.39
C LEU A 166 -13.91 6.52 6.69
N ARG A 167 -14.70 7.10 5.77
CA ARG A 167 -14.23 8.19 4.90
C ARG A 167 -15.36 8.93 4.21
N LYS A 168 -15.03 10.09 3.63
CA LYS A 168 -16.00 10.95 2.92
C LYS A 168 -16.48 10.35 1.59
N LEU A 169 -15.58 9.75 0.81
CA LEU A 169 -15.87 9.14 -0.50
C LEU A 169 -15.28 7.74 -0.56
N PRO A 170 -15.88 6.76 -1.26
CA PRO A 170 -15.30 5.42 -1.39
C PRO A 170 -13.95 5.47 -2.13
N LYS A 171 -13.16 4.40 -2.14
CA LYS A 171 -11.87 4.31 -2.88
C LYS A 171 -11.67 2.90 -3.44
N GLY A 172 -10.67 2.73 -4.29
CA GLY A 172 -10.18 1.43 -4.75
C GLY A 172 -10.07 1.40 -6.26
N THR A 173 -9.19 0.55 -6.79
CA THR A 173 -8.94 0.48 -8.23
C THR A 173 -10.20 0.12 -9.03
N LEU A 174 -11.03 -0.78 -8.48
CA LEU A 174 -12.33 -1.15 -9.08
C LEU A 174 -13.26 0.05 -9.16
N ARG A 175 -13.36 0.84 -8.08
CA ARG A 175 -14.15 2.07 -8.06
C ARG A 175 -13.65 3.07 -9.09
N ASP A 176 -12.34 3.33 -9.09
CA ASP A 176 -11.74 4.35 -9.93
C ASP A 176 -11.94 4.01 -11.42
N ARG A 177 -11.77 2.74 -11.81
CA ARG A 177 -12.08 2.30 -13.18
C ARG A 177 -13.59 2.33 -13.46
N ASN A 178 -14.44 1.90 -12.54
CA ASN A 178 -15.89 1.89 -12.73
C ASN A 178 -16.48 3.31 -12.90
N ILE A 179 -15.96 4.30 -12.17
CA ILE A 179 -16.37 5.70 -12.32
C ILE A 179 -15.78 6.32 -13.59
N ASN A 180 -14.49 6.07 -13.88
CA ASN A 180 -13.75 6.72 -14.97
C ASN A 180 -13.81 5.96 -16.31
N TYR A 181 -14.49 4.83 -16.41
CA TYR A 181 -14.70 4.16 -17.69
C TYR A 181 -15.57 5.05 -18.59
N LYS A 182 -15.03 5.35 -19.77
CA LYS A 182 -15.61 6.20 -20.82
C LYS A 182 -15.64 5.41 -22.13
N GLU A 183 -16.76 5.44 -22.84
CA GLU A 183 -16.75 5.29 -24.31
C GLU A 183 -16.13 6.56 -24.93
N GLU A 184 -15.57 6.45 -26.13
CA GLU A 184 -14.85 7.54 -26.80
C GLU A 184 -15.77 8.74 -27.14
N ARG A 185 -15.91 9.71 -26.24
CA ARG A 185 -15.57 11.16 -26.42
C ARG A 185 -16.19 12.12 -25.39
N LEU A 186 -15.38 13.14 -25.14
CA LEU A 186 -15.60 14.52 -24.67
C LEU A 186 -16.13 14.78 -23.24
N ALA A 187 -15.41 15.70 -22.58
CA ALA A 187 -15.41 15.94 -21.14
C ALA A 187 -16.32 17.10 -20.73
N VAL A 188 -16.89 17.02 -19.52
CA VAL A 188 -17.25 18.18 -18.70
C VAL A 188 -16.96 17.85 -17.23
N GLN A 189 -16.28 18.78 -16.54
CA GLN A 189 -15.99 18.77 -15.10
C GLN A 189 -17.06 19.58 -14.37
N ASP A 190 -17.40 19.22 -13.13
CA ASP A 190 -17.45 20.25 -12.07
C ASP A 190 -17.36 19.69 -10.63
N ALA A 191 -16.97 20.58 -9.72
CA ALA A 191 -16.52 20.35 -8.35
C ALA A 191 -17.50 20.90 -7.28
N SER A 192 -17.25 20.51 -6.01
CA SER A 192 -17.52 21.22 -4.71
C SER A 192 -18.14 20.27 -3.66
N GLN A 193 -18.05 20.42 -2.32
CA GLN A 193 -17.07 20.94 -1.34
C GLN A 193 -17.57 20.52 0.08
N VAL A 194 -16.81 20.88 1.14
CA VAL A 194 -17.13 21.06 2.60
C VAL A 194 -17.40 19.88 3.57
N GLY A 195 -16.81 19.98 4.78
CA GLY A 195 -17.36 19.49 6.05
C GLY A 195 -16.36 18.80 7.00
N ALA A 196 -15.92 19.49 8.06
CA ALA A 196 -15.02 19.07 9.15
C ALA A 196 -15.77 18.50 10.38
N ILE A 197 -15.06 17.87 11.34
CA ILE A 197 -15.28 17.83 12.83
C ILE A 197 -14.17 16.99 13.51
N ASP A 198 -13.84 17.40 14.75
CA ASP A 198 -12.72 17.06 15.64
C ASP A 198 -12.83 15.77 16.52
N THR A 199 -11.65 15.39 17.04
CA THR A 199 -11.20 14.64 18.25
C THR A 199 -12.05 13.57 18.97
N GLU A 200 -11.39 12.46 19.37
CA GLU A 200 -11.01 12.19 20.79
C GLU A 200 -10.14 10.91 20.98
N ARG A 201 -9.24 10.96 21.98
CA ARG A 201 -8.33 9.91 22.49
C ARG A 201 -8.82 9.45 23.88
N PRO A 202 -8.71 8.16 24.22
CA PRO A 202 -8.57 7.70 25.61
C PRO A 202 -7.16 7.08 25.82
N GLY A 203 -6.52 7.05 26.97
CA GLY A 203 -6.80 7.43 28.36
C GLY A 203 -5.63 6.81 29.16
N SER A 204 -4.96 7.59 30.00
CA SER A 204 -3.81 7.18 30.81
C SER A 204 -4.27 6.76 32.22
N SER A 205 -3.60 5.77 32.82
CA SER A 205 -3.72 5.42 34.23
C SER A 205 -2.34 5.36 34.90
N ASN A 206 -2.15 6.25 35.88
CA ASN A 206 -1.38 6.29 37.16
C ASN A 206 -0.37 5.18 37.51
N ASP A 207 0.65 5.36 38.37
CA ASP A 207 0.87 6.20 39.55
C ASP A 207 2.34 6.68 39.62
N LEU A 208 2.60 7.91 40.08
CA LEU A 208 3.94 8.38 40.49
C LEU A 208 3.83 9.08 41.85
N THR A 209 4.71 8.74 42.80
CA THR A 209 4.70 9.35 44.12
C THR A 209 5.39 10.73 44.12
N GLN A 210 5.05 11.60 45.08
CA GLN A 210 5.62 12.96 45.17
C GLN A 210 7.14 12.96 45.45
N ALA A 211 7.66 11.88 46.04
CA ALA A 211 9.10 11.67 46.25
C ALA A 211 9.83 11.40 44.92
N ASP A 212 9.26 10.53 44.07
CA ASP A 212 9.82 10.18 42.74
C ASP A 212 9.92 11.41 41.83
N SER A 213 8.96 12.32 41.92
CA SER A 213 8.96 13.58 41.15
C SER A 213 10.08 14.52 41.57
N THR A 214 10.38 14.61 42.87
CA THR A 214 11.42 15.51 43.39
C THR A 214 12.82 14.98 43.04
N GLU A 215 13.07 13.68 43.23
CA GLU A 215 14.33 13.03 42.86
C GLU A 215 14.59 13.14 41.35
N TYR A 216 13.55 12.91 40.53
CA TYR A 216 13.63 13.09 39.09
C TYR A 216 14.07 14.51 38.68
N GLN A 217 13.49 15.56 39.28
CA GLN A 217 13.87 16.95 38.98
C GLN A 217 15.31 17.27 39.39
N CYS A 218 15.78 16.74 40.52
CA CYS A 218 17.18 16.84 40.92
C CYS A 218 18.11 16.16 39.90
N THR A 219 17.79 14.93 39.48
CA THR A 219 18.58 14.19 38.48
C THR A 219 18.55 14.88 37.11
N LYS A 220 17.40 15.42 36.66
CA LYS A 220 17.27 16.19 35.41
C LYS A 220 18.18 17.44 35.41
N LYS A 221 18.22 18.18 36.53
CA LYS A 221 19.12 19.33 36.71
C LYS A 221 20.59 18.91 36.75
N TRP A 222 20.91 17.80 37.42
CA TRP A 222 22.26 17.26 37.50
C TRP A 222 22.80 16.92 36.10
N ILE A 223 22.03 16.19 35.28
CA ILE A 223 22.44 15.78 33.92
C ILE A 223 22.77 17.00 33.04
N THR A 224 22.10 18.13 33.27
CA THR A 224 22.33 19.35 32.48
C THR A 224 23.74 19.93 32.69
N HIS A 225 24.32 19.76 33.88
CA HIS A 225 25.59 20.36 34.28
C HIS A 225 26.78 19.38 34.29
N ASN A 226 26.55 18.07 34.17
CA ASN A 226 27.57 17.02 34.32
C ASN A 226 27.70 16.17 33.04
N GLN A 227 27.68 16.81 31.86
CA GLN A 227 27.76 16.11 30.56
C GLN A 227 29.14 15.53 30.27
N ASP A 228 30.16 15.94 31.03
CA ASP A 228 31.54 15.47 31.00
C ASP A 228 31.70 14.05 31.57
N ASP A 229 30.82 13.61 32.47
CA ASP A 229 30.76 12.22 32.97
C ASP A 229 29.69 11.41 32.21
N TRP A 230 29.99 11.07 30.96
CA TRP A 230 29.01 10.46 30.06
C TRP A 230 28.48 9.09 30.50
N GLU A 231 29.30 8.29 31.19
CA GLU A 231 28.87 6.99 31.70
C GLU A 231 27.86 7.15 32.84
N GLU A 232 28.13 8.06 33.79
CA GLU A 232 27.18 8.38 34.85
C GLU A 232 25.91 9.02 34.31
N VAL A 233 26.02 9.89 33.29
CA VAL A 233 24.87 10.43 32.56
C VAL A 233 24.00 9.32 32.00
N LYS A 234 24.57 8.28 31.36
CA LYS A 234 23.78 7.14 30.85
C LYS A 234 23.08 6.37 31.96
N ILE A 235 23.74 6.15 33.10
CA ILE A 235 23.17 5.46 34.27
C ILE A 235 21.97 6.25 34.80
N LYS A 236 22.16 7.54 35.09
CA LYS A 236 21.10 8.43 35.59
C LYS A 236 19.99 8.66 34.57
N TRP A 237 20.32 8.70 33.28
CA TRP A 237 19.34 8.77 32.21
C TRP A 237 18.44 7.53 32.23
N LYS A 238 19.03 6.32 32.33
CA LYS A 238 18.29 5.06 32.42
C LYS A 238 17.38 5.00 33.66
N GLN A 239 17.88 5.45 34.81
CA GLN A 239 17.08 5.51 36.06
C GLN A 239 15.83 6.38 35.91
N THR A 240 15.95 7.48 35.16
CA THR A 240 14.87 8.44 34.96
C THR A 240 13.96 8.14 33.77
N THR A 241 14.21 7.08 32.98
CA THR A 241 13.48 6.80 31.73
C THR A 241 11.97 6.69 31.93
N LYS A 242 11.48 6.02 32.98
CA LYS A 242 10.04 5.86 33.20
C LYS A 242 9.32 7.20 33.35
N ILE A 243 9.83 8.06 34.25
CA ILE A 243 9.24 9.38 34.54
C ILE A 243 9.44 10.33 33.34
N ARG A 244 10.65 10.34 32.75
CA ARG A 244 10.94 11.13 31.56
C ARG A 244 9.99 10.82 30.41
N LEU A 245 9.75 9.54 30.10
CA LEU A 245 8.85 9.19 29.01
C LEU A 245 7.41 9.65 29.32
N ILE A 246 6.94 9.53 30.56
CA ILE A 246 5.62 10.06 30.94
C ILE A 246 5.55 11.59 30.70
N GLU A 247 6.57 12.34 31.12
CA GLU A 247 6.66 13.79 30.88
C GLU A 247 6.70 14.12 29.37
N LEU A 248 7.46 13.34 28.59
CA LEU A 248 7.55 13.50 27.13
C LEU A 248 6.22 13.25 26.42
N PHE A 249 5.38 12.33 26.92
CA PHE A 249 4.11 11.97 26.30
C PHE A 249 2.88 12.71 26.85
N GLY A 250 3.03 13.41 27.99
CA GLY A 250 1.94 14.14 28.65
C GLY A 250 1.56 15.46 27.99
N GLU A 251 2.44 16.03 27.15
CA GLU A 251 2.20 17.32 26.50
C GLU A 251 1.72 17.15 25.05
N GLU A 252 0.65 17.85 24.68
CA GLU A 252 0.18 17.89 23.30
C GLU A 252 1.13 18.74 22.41
N ASN A 253 1.35 18.30 21.17
CA ASN A 253 2.11 19.01 20.13
C ASN A 253 3.63 19.14 20.35
N ARG A 254 4.27 18.20 21.06
CA ARG A 254 5.75 18.13 21.08
C ARG A 254 6.34 17.87 19.71
N ASN A 255 7.39 18.62 19.40
CA ASN A 255 8.27 18.43 18.25
C ASN A 255 9.73 18.30 18.70
N THR A 256 10.63 17.92 17.79
CA THR A 256 12.05 17.71 18.09
C THR A 256 12.69 18.93 18.77
N ALA A 257 12.33 20.15 18.37
CA ALA A 257 12.91 21.37 18.95
C ALA A 257 12.49 21.55 20.42
N SER A 258 11.22 21.31 20.76
CA SER A 258 10.73 21.36 22.14
C SER A 258 11.44 20.33 23.04
N ILE A 259 11.61 19.10 22.55
CA ILE A 259 12.31 18.02 23.28
C ILE A 259 13.78 18.41 23.54
N LEU A 260 14.47 18.94 22.53
CA LEU A 260 15.86 19.38 22.66
C LEU A 260 16.05 20.67 23.48
N SER A 261 14.98 21.45 23.68
CA SER A 261 14.98 22.58 24.59
C SER A 261 14.86 22.12 26.04
N GLU A 262 14.00 21.13 26.29
CA GLU A 262 13.78 20.60 27.63
C GLU A 262 14.88 19.63 28.09
N TYR A 263 15.50 18.91 27.15
CA TYR A 263 16.59 17.97 27.41
C TYR A 263 17.85 18.38 26.63
N PRO A 264 18.58 19.43 27.07
CA PRO A 264 19.78 19.91 26.37
C PRO A 264 20.87 18.87 26.19
N VAL A 265 20.97 17.87 27.08
CA VAL A 265 21.91 16.74 26.95
C VAL A 265 21.75 15.97 25.64
N LEU A 266 20.56 16.01 25.03
CA LEU A 266 20.33 15.40 23.71
C LEU A 266 21.04 16.14 22.57
N ARG A 267 21.63 17.31 22.81
CA ARG A 267 22.49 18.01 21.85
C ARG A 267 23.91 17.46 21.81
N HIS A 268 24.30 16.68 22.82
CA HIS A 268 25.61 16.03 22.89
C HIS A 268 25.81 15.06 21.72
N HIS A 269 27.02 14.98 21.16
CA HIS A 269 27.28 14.19 19.95
C HIS A 269 27.06 12.67 20.14
N GLN A 270 27.16 12.18 21.38
CA GLN A 270 26.90 10.77 21.75
C GLN A 270 25.46 10.52 22.21
N ALA A 271 24.58 11.53 22.21
CA ALA A 271 23.22 11.41 22.74
C ALA A 271 22.33 10.38 22.02
N TYR A 272 22.73 9.91 20.83
CA TYR A 272 22.08 8.76 20.19
C TYR A 272 22.07 7.51 21.09
N GLN A 273 23.02 7.38 22.02
CA GLN A 273 23.05 6.29 23.01
C GLN A 273 21.93 6.44 24.05
N LEU A 274 21.61 7.68 24.46
CA LEU A 274 20.49 7.97 25.36
C LEU A 274 19.14 7.65 24.69
N ILE A 275 19.03 7.96 23.39
CA ILE A 275 17.87 7.60 22.56
C ILE A 275 17.70 6.08 22.49
N GLN A 276 18.79 5.32 22.39
CA GLN A 276 18.77 3.86 22.38
C GLN A 276 18.32 3.28 23.72
N ILE A 277 18.77 3.86 24.85
CA ILE A 277 18.31 3.48 26.19
C ILE A 277 16.80 3.66 26.31
N ASP A 278 16.28 4.82 25.88
CA ASP A 278 14.84 5.09 25.94
C ASP A 278 14.03 4.22 24.98
N PHE A 279 14.59 3.93 23.80
CA PHE A 279 13.96 3.01 22.86
C PHE A 279 13.84 1.60 23.43
N GLN A 280 14.93 1.06 24.01
CA GLN A 280 14.97 -0.25 24.63
C GLN A 280 13.95 -0.36 25.77
N GLN A 281 13.86 0.65 26.63
CA GLN A 281 12.90 0.64 27.73
C GLN A 281 11.44 0.65 27.24
N ARG A 282 11.17 1.38 26.15
CA ARG A 282 9.81 1.53 25.61
C ARG A 282 9.38 0.39 24.70
N PHE A 283 10.33 -0.20 23.98
CA PHE A 283 10.12 -1.28 23.03
C PHE A 283 11.14 -2.41 23.28
N PRO A 284 10.98 -3.15 24.39
CA PRO A 284 11.86 -4.26 24.71
C PRO A 284 11.94 -5.25 23.54
N GLU A 285 13.12 -5.86 23.35
CA GLU A 285 13.39 -6.89 22.33
C GLU A 285 13.40 -6.37 20.88
N LYS A 286 13.20 -5.05 20.68
CA LYS A 286 13.21 -4.43 19.35
C LYS A 286 14.55 -3.81 18.98
N GLU A 287 15.56 -3.86 19.83
CA GLU A 287 16.78 -3.04 19.74
C GLU A 287 17.66 -3.42 18.55
N LYS A 288 17.67 -4.71 18.19
CA LYS A 288 18.51 -5.29 17.14
C LYS A 288 17.76 -5.65 15.85
N LEU A 289 16.43 -5.60 15.87
CA LEU A 289 15.58 -6.13 14.80
C LEU A 289 15.87 -5.52 13.41
N LEU A 290 16.20 -4.23 13.34
CA LEU A 290 16.58 -3.63 12.07
C LEU A 290 17.81 -4.31 11.47
N PHE A 291 18.82 -4.60 12.28
CA PHE A 291 20.03 -5.29 11.83
C PHE A 291 19.74 -6.72 11.41
N ASP A 292 18.95 -7.43 12.23
CA ASP A 292 18.60 -8.84 11.98
C ASP A 292 17.75 -9.02 10.71
N ARG A 293 16.96 -8.01 10.33
CA ARG A 293 15.97 -8.10 9.23
C ARG A 293 16.40 -7.41 7.95
N TRP A 294 17.46 -6.60 7.98
CA TRP A 294 17.83 -5.72 6.86
C TRP A 294 18.10 -6.49 5.57
N GLU A 295 18.99 -7.48 5.61
CA GLU A 295 19.36 -8.27 4.42
C GLU A 295 18.15 -8.98 3.81
N THR A 296 17.29 -9.55 4.67
CA THR A 296 16.04 -10.19 4.22
C THR A 296 15.10 -9.16 3.57
N PHE A 297 15.01 -7.96 4.12
CA PHE A 297 14.22 -6.89 3.53
C PHE A 297 14.76 -6.44 2.17
N VAL A 298 16.07 -6.17 2.07
CA VAL A 298 16.72 -5.76 0.82
C VAL A 298 16.52 -6.82 -0.26
N GLY A 299 16.77 -8.09 0.06
CA GLY A 299 16.59 -9.21 -0.88
C GLY A 299 15.15 -9.37 -1.37
N LYS A 300 14.15 -9.09 -0.54
CA LYS A 300 12.74 -9.18 -0.92
C LYS A 300 12.20 -7.96 -1.64
N VAL A 301 12.70 -6.76 -1.32
CA VAL A 301 12.22 -5.53 -1.95
C VAL A 301 12.86 -5.29 -3.31
N LEU A 302 14.07 -5.79 -3.55
CA LEU A 302 14.78 -5.58 -4.83
C LEU A 302 13.98 -6.07 -6.05
N PRO A 303 13.42 -7.30 -6.09
CA PRO A 303 12.58 -7.73 -7.23
C PRO A 303 11.35 -6.85 -7.44
N VAL A 304 10.78 -6.31 -6.35
CA VAL A 304 9.65 -5.38 -6.42
C VAL A 304 10.08 -4.06 -7.04
N LEU A 305 11.24 -3.52 -6.64
CA LEU A 305 11.81 -2.30 -7.21
C LEU A 305 12.10 -2.47 -8.71
N GLU A 306 12.71 -3.59 -9.11
CA GLU A 306 12.99 -3.87 -10.53
C GLU A 306 11.73 -3.95 -11.38
N ALA A 307 10.61 -4.45 -10.84
CA ALA A 307 9.35 -4.56 -11.54
C ALA A 307 8.55 -3.24 -11.61
N GLU A 308 8.64 -2.41 -10.57
CA GLU A 308 7.78 -1.23 -10.39
C GLU A 308 8.42 0.10 -10.82
N VAL A 309 9.75 0.19 -10.79
CA VAL A 309 10.46 1.44 -11.08
C VAL A 309 10.61 1.60 -12.59
N THR A 310 9.73 2.42 -13.16
CA THR A 310 9.65 2.60 -14.61
C THR A 310 10.28 3.91 -15.11
N ASP A 311 10.41 4.91 -14.22
CA ASP A 311 10.89 6.24 -14.58
C ASP A 311 12.42 6.29 -14.74
N THR A 312 12.90 7.23 -15.56
CA THR A 312 14.32 7.36 -15.91
C THR A 312 15.21 7.56 -14.69
N ALA A 313 14.79 8.40 -13.74
CA ALA A 313 15.59 8.69 -12.55
C ALA A 313 15.72 7.45 -11.65
N GLY A 314 14.62 6.72 -11.43
CA GLY A 314 14.64 5.48 -10.68
C GLY A 314 15.41 4.36 -11.38
N LYS A 315 15.33 4.27 -12.72
CA LYS A 315 16.13 3.30 -13.50
C LYS A 315 17.63 3.56 -13.41
N ALA A 316 18.05 4.82 -13.37
CA ALA A 316 19.46 5.16 -13.15
C ALA A 316 19.92 4.67 -11.77
N LEU A 317 19.12 4.88 -10.72
CA LEU A 317 19.41 4.35 -9.38
C LEU A 317 19.43 2.81 -9.33
N LEU A 318 18.54 2.13 -10.05
CA LEU A 318 18.58 0.67 -10.18
C LEU A 318 19.85 0.17 -10.87
N SER A 319 20.36 0.90 -11.86
CA SER A 319 21.64 0.57 -12.49
C SER A 319 22.77 0.61 -11.48
N CYS A 320 22.82 1.64 -10.62
CA CYS A 320 23.84 1.74 -9.58
C CYS A 320 23.84 0.54 -8.63
N LEU A 321 22.68 -0.04 -8.32
CA LEU A 321 22.61 -1.24 -7.46
C LEU A 321 23.25 -2.50 -8.08
N LYS A 322 23.47 -2.49 -9.40
CA LYS A 322 24.07 -3.58 -10.19
C LYS A 322 25.55 -3.34 -10.49
N ASP A 323 26.08 -2.18 -10.15
CA ASP A 323 27.50 -1.90 -10.33
C ASP A 323 28.32 -2.72 -9.33
N ASP A 324 29.46 -3.26 -9.76
CA ASP A 324 30.34 -4.09 -8.92
C ASP A 324 31.06 -3.27 -7.83
N ASP A 325 31.15 -1.95 -7.99
CA ASP A 325 31.87 -1.02 -7.10
C ASP A 325 30.98 -0.38 -6.03
N ILE A 326 29.71 -0.80 -5.90
CA ILE A 326 28.79 -0.27 -4.89
C ILE A 326 29.11 -0.80 -3.50
N SER A 327 29.26 0.10 -2.53
CA SER A 327 29.40 -0.28 -1.11
C SER A 327 28.07 -0.73 -0.49
N ASP A 328 28.13 -1.51 0.59
CA ASP A 328 26.92 -1.93 1.34
C ASP A 328 26.09 -0.73 1.82
N ASP A 329 26.77 0.33 2.23
CA ASP A 329 26.16 1.58 2.67
C ASP A 329 25.50 2.34 1.50
N GLY A 330 26.14 2.37 0.33
CA GLY A 330 25.54 2.92 -0.89
C GLY A 330 24.33 2.12 -1.35
N ARG A 331 24.41 0.78 -1.29
CA ARG A 331 23.29 -0.13 -1.57
C ARG A 331 22.11 0.17 -0.66
N GLY A 332 22.36 0.39 0.64
CA GLY A 332 21.33 0.75 1.60
C GLY A 332 20.69 2.11 1.31
N LEU A 333 21.50 3.14 1.06
CA LEU A 333 21.05 4.50 0.74
C LEU A 333 20.15 4.50 -0.51
N ILE A 334 20.63 3.90 -1.60
CA ILE A 334 19.93 3.86 -2.87
C ILE A 334 18.65 3.03 -2.77
N THR A 335 18.66 1.92 -2.03
CA THR A 335 17.45 1.12 -1.78
C THR A 335 16.35 1.96 -1.14
N ILE A 336 16.67 2.74 -0.09
CA ILE A 336 15.69 3.62 0.57
C ILE A 336 15.21 4.75 -0.35
N TRP A 337 16.09 5.29 -1.18
CA TRP A 337 15.71 6.27 -2.19
C TRP A 337 14.73 5.70 -3.22
N LEU A 338 14.98 4.50 -3.73
CA LEU A 338 14.14 3.79 -4.69
C LEU A 338 12.72 3.51 -4.16
N LEU A 339 12.54 3.35 -2.83
CA LEU A 339 11.20 3.20 -2.24
C LEU A 339 10.26 4.37 -2.60
N HIS A 340 10.79 5.57 -2.80
CA HIS A 340 9.99 6.75 -3.16
C HIS A 340 9.40 6.67 -4.57
N HIS A 341 9.95 5.82 -5.45
CA HIS A 341 9.44 5.61 -6.80
C HIS A 341 8.24 4.64 -6.81
N ILE A 342 8.22 3.68 -5.88
CA ILE A 342 7.15 2.69 -5.76
C ILE A 342 6.05 3.11 -4.78
N MET A 343 6.32 4.08 -3.90
CA MET A 343 5.35 4.60 -2.94
C MET A 343 4.52 5.77 -3.49
N PRO A 344 3.26 5.92 -3.05
CA PRO A 344 2.45 7.07 -3.43
C PRO A 344 3.03 8.36 -2.82
N SER A 345 3.26 9.38 -3.65
CA SER A 345 3.57 10.74 -3.19
C SER A 345 2.31 11.39 -2.59
N PRO A 346 2.35 11.81 -1.31
CA PRO A 346 1.19 12.37 -0.64
C PRO A 346 0.91 13.79 -1.13
N ILE A 347 -0.36 14.15 -1.16
CA ILE A 347 -0.77 15.53 -1.42
C ILE A 347 -0.99 16.19 -0.08
N LEU A 348 -0.12 17.14 0.25
CA LEU A 348 -0.08 17.80 1.54
C LEU A 348 -0.96 19.05 1.53
N ARG A 349 -1.70 19.18 2.65
CA ARG A 349 -2.50 20.34 3.00
C ARG A 349 -2.10 20.75 4.40
N THR A 350 -1.75 22.02 4.54
CA THR A 350 -1.36 22.67 5.79
C THR A 350 -2.22 23.91 5.94
N PRO A 351 -2.72 24.21 7.16
CA PRO A 351 -3.59 25.37 7.39
C PRO A 351 -2.94 26.67 6.88
N GLY A 352 -3.69 27.47 6.13
CA GLY A 352 -3.21 28.75 5.60
C GLY A 352 -2.15 28.66 4.49
N LYS A 353 -1.86 27.47 3.96
CA LYS A 353 -0.86 27.26 2.91
C LYS A 353 -1.47 26.58 1.67
N PRO A 354 -0.92 26.83 0.47
CA PRO A 354 -1.42 26.20 -0.75
C PRO A 354 -1.19 24.69 -0.70
N ARG A 355 -2.09 23.95 -1.34
CA ARG A 355 -1.94 22.51 -1.59
C ARG A 355 -0.59 22.25 -2.26
N TRP A 356 0.17 21.31 -1.70
CA TRP A 356 1.51 20.99 -2.17
C TRP A 356 1.64 19.49 -2.40
N LYS A 357 2.23 19.12 -3.54
CA LYS A 357 2.64 17.74 -3.80
C LYS A 357 4.16 17.72 -3.82
N PRO A 358 4.83 17.12 -2.82
CA PRO A 358 6.27 16.98 -2.81
C PRO A 358 6.75 16.25 -4.07
N SER A 359 7.80 16.77 -4.68
CA SER A 359 8.53 16.07 -5.74
C SER A 359 9.17 14.78 -5.19
N PHE A 360 9.61 13.90 -6.10
CA PHE A 360 10.38 12.72 -5.71
C PHE A 360 11.64 13.10 -4.94
N VAL A 361 12.33 14.15 -5.39
CA VAL A 361 13.53 14.68 -4.75
C VAL A 361 13.24 15.19 -3.34
N GLU A 362 12.22 16.04 -3.16
CA GLU A 362 11.82 16.53 -1.83
C GLU A 362 11.41 15.39 -0.88
N SER A 363 10.74 14.35 -1.41
CA SER A 363 10.32 13.20 -0.60
C SER A 363 11.54 12.39 -0.17
N ARG A 364 12.47 12.12 -1.10
CA ARG A 364 13.71 11.40 -0.85
C ARG A 364 14.61 12.11 0.17
N GLU A 365 14.82 13.42 -0.04
CA GLU A 365 15.64 14.27 0.83
C GLU A 365 15.05 14.40 2.25
N SER A 366 13.74 14.22 2.42
CA SER A 366 13.12 14.16 3.75
C SER A 366 13.42 12.87 4.54
N VAL A 367 14.06 11.88 3.91
CA VAL A 367 14.56 10.67 4.58
C VAL A 367 16.08 10.72 4.71
N ALA A 368 16.76 10.91 3.58
CA ALA A 368 18.21 10.93 3.51
C ALA A 368 18.69 11.87 2.40
N ILE A 369 19.62 12.76 2.73
CA ILE A 369 20.34 13.61 1.77
C ILE A 369 21.76 13.09 1.54
N LEU A 370 22.33 13.37 0.38
CA LEU A 370 23.76 13.20 0.09
C LEU A 370 24.37 14.59 -0.09
N VAL A 371 25.48 14.86 0.58
CA VAL A 371 26.21 16.14 0.51
C VAL A 371 27.69 15.87 0.36
N LYS A 372 28.38 16.62 -0.50
CA LYS A 372 29.82 16.45 -0.73
C LYS A 372 30.67 17.07 0.37
N ASP A 373 30.23 18.21 0.90
CA ASP A 373 30.98 19.02 1.85
C ASP A 373 30.08 19.84 2.78
N LEU A 374 30.70 20.55 3.72
CA LEU A 374 30.01 21.38 4.70
C LEU A 374 29.24 22.57 4.07
N SER A 375 29.72 23.11 2.95
CA SER A 375 29.07 24.22 2.25
C SER A 375 27.77 23.75 1.58
N GLU A 376 27.80 22.60 0.94
CA GLU A 376 26.61 21.96 0.39
C GLU A 376 25.61 21.57 1.49
N LEU A 377 26.11 21.07 2.63
CA LEU A 377 25.26 20.81 3.78
C LEU A 377 24.55 22.07 4.29
N GLN A 378 25.27 23.17 4.48
CA GLN A 378 24.69 24.44 4.96
C GLN A 378 23.65 25.00 4.00
N SER A 379 23.94 25.00 2.69
CA SER A 379 23.00 25.47 1.67
C SER A 379 21.77 24.57 1.54
N THR A 380 21.95 23.25 1.63
CA THR A 380 20.84 22.27 1.64
C THR A 380 19.96 22.43 2.87
N LEU A 381 20.55 22.60 4.06
CA LEU A 381 19.81 22.87 5.29
C LEU A 381 19.01 24.18 5.20
N ALA A 382 19.61 25.25 4.68
CA ALA A 382 18.92 26.52 4.49
C ALA A 382 17.71 26.37 3.54
N LYS A 383 17.85 25.60 2.46
CA LYS A 383 16.76 25.26 1.54
C LYS A 383 15.65 24.48 2.23
N ILE A 384 15.99 23.41 2.96
CA ILE A 384 15.02 22.58 3.69
C ILE A 384 14.25 23.44 4.72
N LEU A 385 14.95 24.26 5.50
CA LEU A 385 14.34 25.17 6.48
C LEU A 385 13.38 26.17 5.83
N LYS A 386 13.80 26.78 4.71
CA LYS A 386 12.96 27.70 3.93
C LYS A 386 11.69 27.01 3.43
N THR A 387 11.83 25.86 2.77
CA THR A 387 10.69 25.10 2.23
C THR A 387 9.75 24.65 3.35
N THR A 388 10.28 24.18 4.47
CA THR A 388 9.52 23.75 5.65
C THR A 388 8.64 24.89 6.18
N ARG A 389 9.22 26.09 6.34
CA ARG A 389 8.49 27.31 6.75
C ARG A 389 7.45 27.76 5.73
N GLU A 390 7.81 27.77 4.44
CA GLU A 390 6.91 28.20 3.36
C GLU A 390 5.70 27.27 3.24
N ARG A 391 5.92 25.96 3.39
CA ARG A 391 4.89 24.91 3.31
C ARG A 391 4.15 24.67 4.62
N GLY A 392 4.60 25.25 5.74
CA GLY A 392 3.98 25.06 7.05
C GLY A 392 4.02 23.60 7.51
N VAL A 393 5.08 22.89 7.15
CA VAL A 393 5.36 21.54 7.67
C VAL A 393 6.40 21.64 8.77
N GLU A 394 6.45 20.66 9.66
CA GLU A 394 7.46 20.61 10.71
C GLU A 394 8.77 20.02 10.18
N LEU A 395 9.89 20.53 10.71
CA LEU A 395 11.19 19.93 10.44
C LEU A 395 11.31 18.64 11.25
N ALA A 396 11.71 17.56 10.59
CA ALA A 396 11.84 16.24 11.19
C ALA A 396 13.28 15.71 11.03
N PRO A 397 13.74 14.81 11.91
CA PRO A 397 15.07 14.22 11.79
C PRO A 397 15.31 13.50 10.45
N PHE A 398 16.48 13.62 9.86
CA PHE A 398 16.82 12.92 8.62
C PHE A 398 18.29 12.51 8.59
N ILE A 399 18.60 11.59 7.68
CA ILE A 399 19.96 11.04 7.52
C ILE A 399 20.75 11.95 6.58
N VAL A 400 22.00 12.21 6.91
CA VAL A 400 22.97 12.90 6.06
C VAL A 400 24.05 11.89 5.70
N ALA A 401 24.08 11.50 4.43
CA ALA A 401 25.21 10.79 3.84
C ALA A 401 26.22 11.83 3.32
N HIS A 402 27.49 11.62 3.60
CA HIS A 402 28.58 12.48 3.11
C HIS A 402 29.28 11.78 1.96
N GLY A 403 29.59 12.49 0.88
CA GLY A 403 30.26 11.94 -0.30
C GLY A 403 29.76 12.55 -1.61
N GLU A 404 30.52 12.35 -2.68
CA GLU A 404 30.15 12.84 -4.02
C GLU A 404 29.27 11.85 -4.77
N ASP A 405 29.49 10.55 -4.57
CA ASP A 405 28.77 9.46 -5.24
C ASP A 405 27.88 8.71 -4.23
N PRO A 406 26.56 8.57 -4.48
CA PRO A 406 25.69 7.76 -3.64
C PRO A 406 26.06 6.27 -3.57
N LYS A 407 26.86 5.74 -4.51
CA LYS A 407 27.35 4.35 -4.47
C LYS A 407 28.37 4.11 -3.36
N ASN A 408 29.14 5.15 -3.02
CA ASN A 408 30.24 5.08 -2.07
C ASN A 408 30.26 6.30 -1.12
N PRO A 409 29.23 6.46 -0.26
CA PRO A 409 29.26 7.52 0.74
C PRO A 409 30.39 7.26 1.76
N SER A 410 31.04 8.32 2.23
CA SER A 410 32.21 8.28 3.10
C SER A 410 31.88 8.33 4.60
N ALA A 411 30.74 8.90 4.96
CA ALA A 411 30.30 8.98 6.35
C ALA A 411 28.80 9.20 6.47
N PHE A 412 28.26 8.95 7.67
CA PHE A 412 26.85 9.14 7.98
C PHE A 412 26.65 9.95 9.25
N SER A 413 25.62 10.79 9.23
CA SER A 413 25.07 11.38 10.44
C SER A 413 23.55 11.45 10.43
N VAL A 414 22.95 11.57 11.60
CA VAL A 414 21.52 11.89 11.74
C VAL A 414 21.39 13.31 12.23
N TRP A 415 20.75 14.16 11.42
CA TRP A 415 20.41 15.53 11.80
C TRP A 415 19.11 15.53 12.58
N ASN A 416 19.09 16.09 13.78
CA ASN A 416 17.92 16.13 14.66
C ASN A 416 17.32 17.55 14.79
N ASN A 417 17.47 18.39 13.75
CA ASN A 417 17.10 19.80 13.69
C ASN A 417 18.08 20.79 14.35
N VAL A 418 18.87 20.35 15.34
CA VAL A 418 19.78 21.23 16.09
C VAL A 418 21.23 20.75 16.02
N THR A 419 21.45 19.44 16.14
CA THR A 419 22.77 18.82 16.12
C THR A 419 22.78 17.62 15.16
N SER A 420 23.98 17.10 14.91
CA SER A 420 24.20 15.89 14.12
C SER A 420 24.87 14.81 14.95
N TYR A 421 24.37 13.58 14.87
CA TYR A 421 25.01 12.42 15.47
C TYR A 421 25.78 11.67 14.40
N LYS A 422 27.11 11.59 14.51
CA LYS A 422 27.95 10.81 13.60
C LYS A 422 27.81 9.32 13.87
N LEU A 423 27.64 8.51 12.82
CA LEU A 423 27.35 7.09 12.91
C LEU A 423 28.19 6.30 11.91
N PRO A 424 28.51 5.02 12.23
CA PRO A 424 29.51 4.24 11.48
C PRO A 424 29.01 3.72 10.12
N SER A 425 27.71 3.65 9.90
CA SER A 425 27.11 3.09 8.67
C SER A 425 25.75 3.71 8.39
N PHE A 426 25.27 3.57 7.15
CA PHE A 426 23.94 3.98 6.74
C PHE A 426 22.87 3.26 7.57
N GLN A 427 23.02 1.94 7.74
CA GLN A 427 22.09 1.12 8.50
C GLN A 427 22.01 1.57 9.97
N LYS A 428 23.14 1.96 10.57
CA LYS A 428 23.15 2.52 11.92
C LYS A 428 22.47 3.89 11.99
N ALA A 429 22.65 4.72 10.96
CA ALA A 429 21.95 5.99 10.84
C ALA A 429 20.43 5.81 10.71
N LEU A 430 19.99 4.82 9.93
CA LEU A 430 18.58 4.49 9.80
C LEU A 430 17.98 3.99 11.11
N ASP A 431 18.68 3.11 11.82
CA ASP A 431 18.31 2.62 13.16
C ASP A 431 18.11 3.77 14.16
N VAL A 432 19.12 4.64 14.29
CA VAL A 432 19.05 5.78 15.21
C VAL A 432 17.93 6.74 14.82
N CYS A 433 17.77 7.05 13.52
CA CYS A 433 16.74 7.96 13.06
C CYS A 433 15.33 7.45 13.37
N LEU A 434 15.03 6.17 13.08
CA LEU A 434 13.75 5.53 13.44
C LEU A 434 13.51 5.52 14.94
N LYS A 435 14.56 5.26 15.74
CA LYS A 435 14.48 5.28 17.21
C LYS A 435 14.19 6.67 17.75
N ILE A 436 14.72 7.75 17.16
CA ILE A 436 14.36 9.12 17.55
C ILE A 436 12.85 9.35 17.40
N TYR A 437 12.30 9.03 16.23
CA TYR A 437 10.86 9.16 15.98
C TYR A 437 10.04 8.37 16.98
N LYS A 438 10.41 7.09 17.15
CA LYS A 438 9.61 6.17 17.93
C LYS A 438 9.75 6.41 19.42
N SER A 439 10.94 6.60 19.97
CA SER A 439 11.14 6.84 21.41
C SER A 439 10.40 8.07 21.91
N TYR A 440 10.40 9.15 21.13
CA TYR A 440 9.86 10.44 21.56
C TYR A 440 8.52 10.82 20.93
N GLY A 441 7.91 9.93 20.14
CA GLY A 441 6.59 10.18 19.56
C GLY A 441 6.57 11.29 18.52
N ILE A 442 7.71 11.61 17.92
CA ILE A 442 7.81 12.61 16.87
C ILE A 442 7.11 12.04 15.63
N ALA A 443 6.27 12.85 15.00
CA ALA A 443 5.62 12.46 13.74
C ALA A 443 6.65 12.31 12.61
N PHE A 444 6.47 11.29 11.78
CA PHE A 444 7.28 11.16 10.57
C PHE A 444 7.03 12.32 9.60
N PRO A 445 8.04 12.73 8.80
CA PRO A 445 7.90 13.78 7.82
C PRO A 445 6.82 13.41 6.81
N ARG A 446 5.90 14.35 6.58
CA ARG A 446 4.70 14.11 5.77
C ARG A 446 5.03 13.80 4.31
N GLN A 447 6.19 14.22 3.82
CA GLN A 447 6.67 14.03 2.45
C GLN A 447 7.01 12.55 2.16
N SER A 448 7.62 11.87 3.12
CA SER A 448 8.07 10.47 3.04
C SER A 448 7.34 9.56 4.02
N LEU A 449 6.16 9.97 4.49
CA LEU A 449 5.36 9.28 5.49
C LEU A 449 5.21 7.78 5.20
N SER A 450 4.84 7.44 3.95
CA SER A 450 4.68 6.06 3.50
C SER A 450 5.95 5.22 3.66
N VAL A 451 7.11 5.79 3.33
CA VAL A 451 8.42 5.10 3.42
C VAL A 451 8.77 4.85 4.88
N TRP A 452 8.60 5.85 5.76
CA TRP A 452 8.87 5.68 7.19
C TRP A 452 7.95 4.65 7.85
N HIS A 453 6.66 4.60 7.49
CA HIS A 453 5.76 3.56 7.99
C HIS A 453 6.11 2.17 7.48
N LEU A 454 6.53 2.05 6.21
CA LEU A 454 7.03 0.80 5.67
C LEU A 454 8.21 0.28 6.50
N LEU A 455 9.21 1.13 6.72
CA LEU A 455 10.43 0.77 7.45
C LEU A 455 10.13 0.47 8.92
N ALA A 456 9.33 1.30 9.58
CA ALA A 456 8.92 1.08 10.96
C ALA A 456 8.17 -0.25 11.15
N ASN A 457 7.33 -0.63 10.19
CA ASN A 457 6.61 -1.90 10.23
C ASN A 457 7.53 -3.09 9.95
N LEU A 458 8.32 -3.05 8.87
CA LEU A 458 9.13 -4.20 8.47
C LEU A 458 10.30 -4.44 9.41
N MET A 459 10.95 -3.37 9.88
CA MET A 459 12.15 -3.46 10.73
C MET A 459 11.80 -3.69 12.21
N PHE A 460 10.65 -3.19 12.68
CA PHE A 460 10.33 -3.19 14.11
C PHE A 460 8.88 -3.59 14.44
N ASP A 461 8.08 -4.08 13.49
CA ASP A 461 6.68 -4.46 13.71
C ASP A 461 5.81 -3.35 14.31
N PHE A 462 6.09 -2.09 13.99
CA PHE A 462 5.18 -1.01 14.34
C PHE A 462 3.94 -1.01 13.44
N GLU A 463 2.79 -0.70 14.02
CA GLU A 463 1.54 -0.63 13.27
C GLU A 463 1.59 0.44 12.16
N VAL A 464 0.94 0.12 11.04
CA VAL A 464 0.74 1.02 9.91
C VAL A 464 -0.67 1.59 10.03
N PRO A 465 -0.86 2.92 9.93
CA PRO A 465 -2.19 3.52 9.89
C PRO A 465 -3.04 2.93 8.77
N ARG A 466 -4.31 2.62 9.06
CA ARG A 466 -5.23 1.92 8.15
C ARG A 466 -5.46 2.68 6.84
N GLU A 467 -5.24 3.99 6.84
CA GLU A 467 -5.38 4.85 5.66
C GLU A 467 -4.25 4.62 4.64
N GLN A 468 -3.13 4.02 5.05
CA GLN A 468 -1.95 3.77 4.23
C GLN A 468 -1.99 2.38 3.57
N ILE A 469 -3.08 2.12 2.85
CA ILE A 469 -3.37 0.84 2.19
C ILE A 469 -2.19 0.33 1.35
N ASN A 470 -1.52 1.21 0.60
CA ASN A 470 -0.37 0.82 -0.24
C ASN A 470 0.83 0.33 0.59
N VAL A 471 1.03 0.90 1.78
CA VAL A 471 2.08 0.46 2.71
C VAL A 471 1.71 -0.91 3.28
N VAL A 472 0.45 -1.09 3.71
CA VAL A 472 -0.06 -2.37 4.22
C VAL A 472 0.08 -3.48 3.16
N ALA A 473 -0.28 -3.20 1.92
CA ALA A 473 -0.16 -4.14 0.80
C ALA A 473 1.29 -4.56 0.55
N LEU A 474 2.21 -3.59 0.52
CA LEU A 474 3.63 -3.88 0.32
C LEU A 474 4.21 -4.65 1.51
N CYS A 475 3.89 -4.28 2.76
CA CYS A 475 4.28 -5.03 3.94
C CYS A 475 3.80 -6.49 3.88
N SER A 476 2.54 -6.70 3.51
CA SER A 476 1.94 -8.04 3.43
C SER A 476 2.60 -8.88 2.36
N SER A 477 2.88 -8.30 1.20
CA SER A 477 3.61 -8.95 0.10
C SER A 477 5.01 -9.39 0.54
N LEU A 478 5.79 -8.49 1.14
CA LEU A 478 7.16 -8.79 1.58
C LEU A 478 7.21 -9.78 2.76
N ARG A 479 6.20 -9.82 3.62
CA ARG A 479 6.12 -10.84 4.69
C ARG A 479 5.76 -12.23 4.15
N THR A 480 4.91 -12.31 3.13
CA THR A 480 4.38 -13.58 2.59
C THR A 480 5.40 -14.35 1.75
N SER A 481 6.47 -13.72 1.26
CA SER A 481 7.52 -14.35 0.44
C SER A 481 8.44 -15.35 1.19
N VAL A 482 7.95 -16.07 2.21
CA VAL A 482 8.73 -17.06 2.97
C VAL A 482 8.42 -18.48 2.50
N GLN A 483 9.30 -19.01 1.66
CA GLN A 483 9.92 -20.35 1.72
C GLN A 483 10.68 -20.56 0.40
N GLN A 484 11.98 -20.24 0.37
CA GLN A 484 12.88 -21.01 -0.48
C GLN A 484 13.12 -22.33 0.27
N PRO A 485 12.85 -23.51 -0.32
CA PRO A 485 13.24 -24.75 0.31
C PRO A 485 14.76 -24.73 0.47
N LYS A 486 15.23 -24.99 1.70
CA LYS A 486 16.61 -25.37 1.94
C LYS A 486 16.89 -26.55 1.01
N GLN A 487 17.87 -26.40 0.11
CA GLN A 487 18.51 -27.56 -0.48
C GLN A 487 19.15 -28.33 0.68
N GLU A 488 18.51 -29.42 1.08
CA GLU A 488 19.16 -30.45 1.86
C GLU A 488 20.25 -31.10 1.00
N SER A 489 21.32 -31.45 1.70
CA SER A 489 22.68 -31.73 1.23
C SER A 489 22.80 -32.83 0.20
#